data_AF-A0A1A0QMB0-F1
#
_entry.id   AF-A0A1A0QMB0-F1
#
_cell.length_a   1.000
_cell.length_b   1.000
_cell.length_c   1.000
_cell.angle_alpha   90.00
_cell.angle_beta   90.00
_cell.angle_gamma   90.00
#
_symmetry.space_group_name_H-M   'P 1'
#
loop_
_entity.id
_entity.type
_entity.pdbx_description
1 polymer ?
#
loop_
_entity_poly.entity_id
_entity_poly.type
_entity_poly.pdbx_seq_one_letter_code
_entity_poly.pdbx_strand_id
1 'polypeptide(L)'
;MDQQTVWSTDEARQFAGKAYAAGQKLAGAAGWSNTGATQTMLWGDFQGSGRTPYRVQVNLVGPTYKCSCPSRQFPCKHVVGLVLRWCGGSVDTASEAPPGAVAAPAPPKAPREVSEKAIAARERSVAEGLEQLRRWIDDQVRNGIAGISTDPYAGWSEPIAKRMVDAKAPGLARWLRSLPGHLTHDEWPRKIIEDLGLMRLLTDAYRTIDALSEETAAAVRRQIGFTVARAEVLATDPVNDTWQVLGYAETLEDRYTTRRMWLSGTATGLLVNVQSTAPSGASFDNRLTPGREFTGGVYLYPGGPSSYRVAIPDGDVPTTPIERLSVTGTGIDDALAARARALVVDPWLLRFPAIVTARAVQHSRPKRRHLVDADGHALPAICDDDRWARLQAGTGGRLQPLLVEITTDGVDPLSMLSDAPPSRLTGPAVTAL
;
A
#
# COMPACT_ATOMS: atom_id res chain seq x y z
N MET A 1 7.67 -39.64 6.21
CA MET A 1 7.57 -39.08 7.58
C MET A 1 8.08 -37.66 7.46
N ASP A 2 7.17 -36.78 7.05
CA ASP A 2 7.50 -35.46 6.54
C ASP A 2 7.92 -34.56 7.69
N GLN A 3 9.14 -34.02 7.61
CA GLN A 3 9.62 -32.99 8.52
C GLN A 3 8.74 -31.76 8.36
N GLN A 4 7.86 -31.60 9.35
CA GLN A 4 7.08 -30.41 9.64
C GLN A 4 8.00 -29.18 9.55
N THR A 5 7.76 -28.32 8.56
CA THR A 5 8.61 -27.15 8.32
C THR A 5 8.29 -26.11 9.39
N VAL A 6 8.98 -26.22 10.52
CA VAL A 6 8.99 -25.22 11.57
C VAL A 6 9.62 -23.94 11.00
N TRP A 7 9.07 -22.77 11.34
CA TRP A 7 9.65 -21.49 10.90
C TRP A 7 11.12 -21.39 11.33
N SER A 8 11.96 -20.90 10.43
CA SER A 8 13.33 -20.51 10.71
C SER A 8 13.39 -19.37 11.74
N THR A 9 14.56 -19.20 12.36
CA THR A 9 14.78 -18.11 13.33
C THR A 9 14.60 -16.73 12.68
N ASP A 10 14.92 -16.59 11.40
CA ASP A 10 14.77 -15.35 10.65
C ASP A 10 13.31 -15.04 10.33
N GLU A 11 12.51 -16.04 9.94
CA GLU A 11 11.06 -15.88 9.76
C GLU A 11 10.36 -15.48 11.07
N ALA A 12 10.72 -16.11 12.19
CA ALA A 12 10.19 -15.75 13.51
C ALA A 12 10.59 -14.32 13.91
N ARG A 13 11.80 -13.87 13.57
CA ARG A 13 12.28 -12.51 13.84
C ARG A 13 11.57 -11.47 12.98
N GLN A 14 11.39 -11.74 11.69
CA GLN A 14 10.64 -10.89 10.76
C GLN A 14 9.18 -10.75 11.19
N PHE A 15 8.54 -11.87 11.58
CA PHE A 15 7.18 -11.87 12.13
C PHE A 15 7.07 -11.04 13.41
N ALA A 16 8.03 -11.18 14.33
CA ALA A 16 7.94 -10.58 15.65
C ALA A 16 8.15 -9.06 15.69
N GLY A 17 8.91 -8.49 14.75
CA GLY A 17 9.25 -7.07 14.72
C GLY A 17 9.71 -6.53 16.09
N LYS A 18 9.13 -5.40 16.52
CA LYS A 18 9.45 -4.75 17.81
C LYS A 18 9.08 -5.60 19.04
N ALA A 19 8.29 -6.66 18.90
CA ALA A 19 7.88 -7.52 20.02
C ALA A 19 8.85 -8.68 20.29
N TYR A 20 9.89 -8.87 19.46
CA TYR A 20 10.80 -10.02 19.55
C TYR A 20 11.39 -10.23 20.94
N ALA A 21 12.05 -9.21 21.51
CA ALA A 21 12.69 -9.31 22.83
C ALA A 21 11.69 -9.60 23.96
N ALA A 22 10.47 -9.04 23.88
CA ALA A 22 9.42 -9.28 24.88
C ALA A 22 8.79 -10.67 24.72
N GLY A 23 8.62 -11.15 23.49
CA GLY A 23 8.12 -12.49 23.20
C GLY A 23 9.12 -13.59 23.55
N GLN A 24 10.43 -13.36 23.34
CA GLN A 24 11.48 -14.32 23.71
C GLN A 24 11.46 -14.64 25.21
N LYS A 25 11.22 -13.64 26.07
CA LYS A 25 11.05 -13.84 27.51
C LYS A 25 9.85 -14.73 27.85
N LEU A 26 8.79 -14.70 27.03
CA LEU A 26 7.59 -15.49 27.24
C LEU A 26 7.69 -16.90 26.66
N ALA A 27 8.51 -17.13 25.63
CA ALA A 27 8.64 -18.43 24.98
C ALA A 27 8.99 -19.56 25.98
N GLY A 28 9.90 -19.28 26.92
CA GLY A 28 10.33 -20.21 27.98
C GLY A 28 9.58 -20.07 29.31
N ALA A 29 8.57 -19.21 29.41
CA ALA A 29 7.88 -18.97 30.69
C ALA A 29 6.94 -20.12 31.06
N ALA A 30 6.82 -20.42 32.36
CA ALA A 30 5.91 -21.45 32.90
C ALA A 30 4.41 -21.09 32.79
N GLY A 31 4.07 -19.91 32.27
CA GLY A 31 2.70 -19.43 32.14
C GLY A 31 1.91 -20.02 30.97
N TRP A 32 2.52 -20.86 30.13
CA TRP A 32 1.84 -21.50 29.00
C TRP A 32 1.08 -22.76 29.42
N SER A 33 -0.15 -22.88 28.96
CA SER A 33 -0.98 -24.08 29.05
C SER A 33 -1.78 -24.28 27.76
N ASN A 34 -2.36 -25.46 27.59
CA ASN A 34 -3.19 -25.82 26.41
C ASN A 34 -2.53 -25.50 25.06
N THR A 35 -1.20 -25.63 24.96
CA THR A 35 -0.48 -25.36 23.72
C THR A 35 -0.62 -26.52 22.75
N GLY A 36 -0.79 -26.22 21.47
CA GLY A 36 -0.76 -27.25 20.42
C GLY A 36 -0.59 -26.64 19.03
N ALA A 37 -0.18 -27.47 18.08
CA ALA A 37 -0.03 -27.08 16.69
C ALA A 37 -0.59 -28.15 15.73
N THR A 38 -1.29 -27.71 14.68
CA THR A 38 -1.54 -28.50 13.46
C THR A 38 -0.58 -28.06 12.36
N GLN A 39 -0.72 -28.59 11.15
CA GLN A 39 0.00 -28.09 9.97
C GLN A 39 -0.30 -26.61 9.66
N THR A 40 -1.46 -26.11 10.09
CA THR A 40 -1.97 -24.81 9.65
C THR A 40 -2.22 -23.81 10.77
N MET A 41 -2.16 -24.24 12.03
CA MET A 41 -2.50 -23.38 13.15
C MET A 41 -1.73 -23.75 14.40
N LEU A 42 -1.42 -22.74 15.19
CA LEU A 42 -0.77 -22.81 16.49
C LEU A 42 -1.66 -22.12 17.53
N TRP A 43 -1.83 -22.72 18.70
CA TRP A 43 -2.63 -22.15 19.79
C TRP A 43 -1.98 -22.37 21.16
N GLY A 44 -2.41 -21.58 22.13
CA GLY A 44 -2.01 -21.71 23.52
C GLY A 44 -2.71 -20.69 24.41
N ASP A 45 -2.82 -21.01 25.69
CA ASP A 45 -3.30 -20.10 26.72
C ASP A 45 -2.10 -19.61 27.56
N PHE A 46 -2.00 -18.30 27.78
CA PHE A 46 -0.93 -17.70 28.59
C PHE A 46 -1.49 -17.05 29.86
N GLN A 47 -1.06 -17.54 31.02
CA GLN A 47 -1.41 -16.98 32.32
C GLN A 47 -0.70 -15.63 32.53
N GLY A 48 -1.42 -14.55 32.29
CA GLY A 48 -0.98 -13.18 32.58
C GLY A 48 -1.26 -12.77 34.03
N SER A 49 -1.25 -11.46 34.28
CA SER A 49 -1.55 -10.87 35.60
C SER A 49 -3.04 -10.91 35.99
N GLY A 50 -3.94 -11.28 35.06
CA GLY A 50 -5.37 -11.40 35.31
C GLY A 50 -5.80 -12.83 35.65
N ARG A 51 -7.03 -12.98 36.17
CA ARG A 51 -7.61 -14.28 36.55
C ARG A 51 -7.87 -15.22 35.36
N THR A 52 -8.10 -14.67 34.17
CA THR A 52 -8.37 -15.45 32.95
C THR A 52 -7.12 -15.46 32.06
N PRO A 53 -6.60 -16.64 31.67
CA PRO A 53 -5.50 -16.74 30.72
C PRO A 53 -5.80 -16.05 29.39
N TYR A 54 -4.77 -15.46 28.77
CA TYR A 54 -4.87 -14.91 27.43
C TYR A 54 -4.82 -16.03 26.41
N ARG A 55 -5.87 -16.16 25.60
CA ARG A 55 -5.93 -17.13 24.51
C ARG A 55 -5.19 -16.56 23.31
N VAL A 56 -4.27 -17.35 22.77
CA VAL A 56 -3.38 -16.98 21.66
C VAL A 56 -3.54 -17.99 20.54
N GLN A 57 -3.75 -17.51 19.32
CA GLN A 57 -3.94 -18.31 18.12
C GLN A 57 -3.16 -17.68 16.95
N VAL A 58 -2.47 -18.49 16.17
CA VAL A 58 -1.62 -18.08 15.06
C VAL A 58 -1.87 -19.02 13.88
N ASN A 59 -2.14 -18.46 12.71
CA ASN A 59 -2.18 -19.22 11.45
C ASN A 59 -0.75 -19.40 10.93
N LEU A 60 -0.38 -20.64 10.59
CA LEU A 60 0.95 -20.99 10.10
C LEU A 60 1.06 -20.91 8.56
N VAL A 61 -0.07 -20.87 7.85
CA VAL A 61 -0.17 -20.77 6.37
C VAL A 61 -0.46 -19.33 5.91
N GLY A 62 -0.58 -18.38 6.85
CA GLY A 62 -0.83 -16.97 6.53
C GLY A 62 -0.80 -16.07 7.77
N PRO A 63 -0.67 -14.73 7.62
CA PRO A 63 -0.25 -13.85 8.70
C PRO A 63 -1.41 -13.39 9.60
N THR A 64 -2.31 -14.30 10.00
CA THR A 64 -3.42 -13.99 10.90
C THR A 64 -3.16 -14.56 12.29
N TYR A 65 -3.19 -13.69 13.30
CA TYR A 65 -3.08 -14.09 14.70
C TYR A 65 -4.12 -13.36 15.55
N LYS A 66 -4.52 -13.98 16.65
CA LYS A 66 -5.43 -13.40 17.63
C LYS A 66 -4.87 -13.63 19.02
N CYS A 67 -4.92 -12.60 19.85
CA CYS A 67 -4.64 -12.73 21.28
C CYS A 67 -5.68 -11.94 22.07
N SER A 68 -6.22 -12.52 23.14
CA SER A 68 -7.19 -11.83 24.00
C SER A 68 -6.55 -10.83 25.00
N CYS A 69 -5.23 -10.60 24.92
CA CYS A 69 -4.56 -9.64 25.79
C CYS A 69 -4.87 -8.18 25.39
N PRO A 70 -4.87 -7.23 26.35
CA PRO A 70 -5.19 -5.82 26.10
C PRO A 70 -4.05 -5.00 25.42
N SER A 71 -3.02 -5.67 24.88
CA SER A 71 -1.86 -5.03 24.27
C SER A 71 -2.26 -4.23 23.02
N ARG A 72 -1.73 -3.01 22.88
CA ARG A 72 -1.83 -2.18 21.66
C ARG A 72 -0.67 -2.38 20.68
N GLN A 73 0.31 -3.20 21.05
CA GLN A 73 1.41 -3.62 20.19
C GLN A 73 1.06 -4.95 19.49
N PHE A 74 1.22 -5.00 18.17
CA PHE A 74 0.86 -6.12 17.31
C PHE A 74 2.03 -6.52 16.38
N PRO A 75 2.37 -7.81 16.25
CA PRO A 75 1.94 -8.91 17.13
C PRO A 75 2.35 -8.62 18.58
N CYS A 76 1.51 -9.02 19.53
CA CYS A 76 1.82 -8.81 20.95
C CYS A 76 2.87 -9.82 21.41
N LYS A 77 3.50 -9.54 22.56
CA LYS A 77 4.50 -10.46 23.15
C LYS A 77 3.99 -11.89 23.34
N HIS A 78 2.69 -12.11 23.55
CA HIS A 78 2.13 -13.46 23.69
C HIS A 78 2.07 -14.20 22.36
N VAL A 79 1.64 -13.54 21.28
CA VAL A 79 1.65 -14.11 19.92
C VAL A 79 3.06 -14.51 19.52
N VAL A 80 4.02 -13.60 19.71
CA VAL A 80 5.43 -13.86 19.42
C VAL A 80 6.00 -14.96 20.33
N GLY A 81 5.66 -14.93 21.62
CA GLY A 81 6.11 -15.94 22.58
C GLY A 81 5.64 -17.35 22.22
N LEU A 82 4.39 -17.50 21.74
CA LEU A 82 3.86 -18.79 21.30
C LEU A 82 4.58 -19.30 20.05
N VAL A 83 4.78 -18.43 19.04
CA VAL A 83 5.53 -18.76 17.82
C VAL A 83 6.96 -19.20 18.15
N LEU A 84 7.67 -18.44 18.99
CA LEU A 84 9.04 -18.78 19.38
C LEU A 84 9.10 -20.09 20.19
N ARG A 85 8.08 -20.37 21.01
CA ARG A 85 7.97 -21.63 21.74
C ARG A 85 7.77 -22.83 20.79
N TRP A 86 6.96 -22.67 19.76
CA TRP A 86 6.78 -23.67 18.70
C TRP A 86 8.07 -23.87 17.89
N CYS A 87 8.76 -22.77 17.53
CA CYS A 87 10.06 -22.82 16.86
C CYS A 87 11.13 -23.55 17.69
N GLY A 88 11.07 -23.41 19.01
CA GLY A 88 11.93 -24.12 19.96
C GLY A 88 11.51 -25.56 20.29
N GLY A 89 10.56 -26.15 19.55
CA GLY A 89 10.12 -27.53 19.73
C GLY A 89 9.36 -27.80 21.03
N SER A 90 8.88 -26.75 21.71
CA SER A 90 8.23 -26.83 23.03
C SER A 90 6.69 -26.75 22.95
N VAL A 91 6.12 -27.09 21.80
CA VAL A 91 4.68 -27.19 21.54
C VAL A 91 4.41 -28.50 20.81
N ASP A 92 3.54 -29.33 21.39
CA ASP A 92 3.21 -30.63 20.81
C ASP A 92 2.31 -30.49 19.58
N THR A 93 2.50 -31.44 18.65
CA THR A 93 1.72 -31.53 17.43
C THR A 93 0.44 -32.30 17.71
N ALA A 94 -0.71 -31.71 17.41
CA ALA A 94 -2.01 -32.35 17.54
C ALA A 94 -2.61 -32.64 16.15
N SER A 95 -3.42 -33.71 16.07
CA SER A 95 -4.13 -34.08 14.84
C SER A 95 -5.29 -33.15 14.50
N GLU A 96 -5.88 -32.50 15.51
CA GLU A 96 -7.01 -31.61 15.34
C GLU A 96 -6.97 -30.46 16.37
N ALA A 97 -7.46 -29.29 15.96
CA ALA A 97 -7.55 -28.13 16.83
C ALA A 97 -8.77 -28.22 17.76
N PRO A 98 -8.69 -27.67 18.99
CA PRO A 98 -9.82 -27.69 19.92
C PRO A 98 -11.03 -26.87 19.39
N PRO A 99 -12.27 -27.31 19.69
CA PRO A 99 -13.49 -26.59 19.30
C PRO A 99 -13.50 -25.17 19.91
N GLY A 100 -13.68 -24.16 19.05
CA GLY A 100 -13.57 -22.74 19.43
C GLY A 100 -12.24 -22.07 19.03
N ALA A 101 -11.39 -22.78 18.27
CA ALA A 101 -10.31 -22.18 17.51
C ALA A 101 -10.83 -21.09 16.53
N VAL A 102 -10.06 -20.03 16.27
CA VAL A 102 -10.49 -19.01 15.27
C VAL A 102 -10.71 -19.74 13.95
N ALA A 103 -11.94 -19.75 13.46
CA ALA A 103 -12.20 -20.05 12.07
C ALA A 103 -11.34 -19.10 11.22
N ALA A 104 -10.71 -19.62 10.16
CA ALA A 104 -10.17 -18.76 9.12
C ALA A 104 -11.21 -17.68 8.77
N PRO A 105 -10.80 -16.42 8.53
CA PRO A 105 -11.74 -15.42 8.05
C PRO A 105 -12.52 -16.05 6.90
N ALA A 106 -13.85 -16.02 7.01
CA ALA A 106 -14.70 -16.63 5.99
C ALA A 106 -14.24 -16.13 4.62
N PRO A 107 -14.11 -17.02 3.62
CA PRO A 107 -13.76 -16.60 2.28
C PRO A 107 -14.71 -15.46 1.89
N PRO A 108 -14.21 -14.42 1.19
CA PRO A 108 -15.07 -13.34 0.73
C PRO A 108 -16.28 -13.98 0.07
N LYS A 109 -17.49 -13.59 0.51
CA LYS A 109 -18.73 -14.09 -0.06
C LYS A 109 -18.59 -14.03 -1.58
N ALA A 110 -18.85 -15.15 -2.24
CA ALA A 110 -18.82 -15.23 -3.70
C ALA A 110 -19.49 -13.98 -4.28
N PRO A 111 -18.91 -13.35 -5.31
CA PRO A 111 -19.48 -12.16 -5.91
C PRO A 111 -20.96 -12.43 -6.20
N ARG A 112 -21.85 -11.71 -5.52
CA ARG A 112 -23.26 -11.71 -5.93
C ARG A 112 -23.26 -11.06 -7.30
N GLU A 113 -23.76 -11.76 -8.31
CA GLU A 113 -24.10 -11.15 -9.58
C GLU A 113 -24.93 -9.90 -9.29
N VAL A 114 -24.31 -8.74 -9.54
CA VAL A 114 -24.98 -7.46 -9.37
C VAL A 114 -25.85 -7.30 -10.60
N SER A 115 -27.16 -7.24 -10.41
CA SER A 115 -28.07 -7.07 -11.54
C SER A 115 -27.74 -5.79 -12.30
N GLU A 116 -27.94 -5.79 -13.62
CA GLU A 116 -27.79 -4.60 -14.48
C GLU A 116 -28.56 -3.39 -13.92
N LYS A 117 -29.74 -3.65 -13.35
CA LYS A 117 -30.56 -2.64 -12.67
C LYS A 117 -29.85 -2.00 -11.48
N ALA A 118 -29.09 -2.76 -10.69
CA ALA A 118 -28.33 -2.24 -9.56
C ALA A 118 -27.08 -1.45 -10.01
N ILE A 119 -26.44 -1.84 -11.13
CA ILE A 119 -25.36 -1.07 -11.76
C ILE A 119 -25.92 0.27 -12.25
N ALA A 120 -26.98 0.25 -13.05
CA ALA A 120 -27.61 1.46 -13.57
C ALA A 120 -28.15 2.38 -12.45
N ALA A 121 -28.67 1.82 -11.35
CA ALA A 121 -29.08 2.59 -10.18
C ALA A 121 -27.88 3.29 -9.51
N ARG A 122 -26.74 2.58 -9.36
CA ARG A 122 -25.51 3.17 -8.83
C ARG A 122 -25.01 4.30 -9.72
N GLU A 123 -24.93 4.10 -11.02
CA GLU A 123 -24.48 5.11 -11.98
C GLU A 123 -25.37 6.36 -11.93
N ARG A 124 -26.69 6.18 -11.84
CA ARG A 124 -27.62 7.29 -11.66
C ARG A 124 -27.38 8.05 -10.36
N SER A 125 -27.23 7.34 -9.23
CA SER A 125 -26.91 7.99 -7.95
C SER A 125 -25.61 8.76 -7.98
N VAL A 126 -24.57 8.22 -8.65
CA VAL A 126 -23.30 8.91 -8.84
C VAL A 126 -23.51 10.16 -9.69
N ALA A 127 -24.16 10.06 -10.85
CA ALA A 127 -24.42 11.20 -11.74
C ALA A 127 -25.17 12.34 -11.04
N GLU A 128 -26.22 12.02 -10.28
CA GLU A 128 -26.99 13.01 -9.50
C GLU A 128 -26.15 13.66 -8.39
N GLY A 129 -25.29 12.90 -7.73
CA GLY A 129 -24.35 13.41 -6.73
C GLY A 129 -23.31 14.35 -7.34
N LEU A 130 -22.72 13.95 -8.47
CA LEU A 130 -21.74 14.75 -9.19
C LEU A 130 -22.35 16.07 -9.69
N GLU A 131 -23.62 16.10 -10.12
CA GLU A 131 -24.29 17.36 -10.48
C GLU A 131 -24.55 18.27 -9.26
N GLN A 132 -24.76 17.70 -8.06
CA GLN A 132 -24.80 18.49 -6.83
C GLN A 132 -23.42 19.05 -6.48
N LEU A 133 -22.36 18.24 -6.59
CA LEU A 133 -20.99 18.67 -6.37
C LEU A 133 -20.61 19.81 -7.33
N ARG A 134 -20.94 19.66 -8.61
CA ARG A 134 -20.72 20.68 -9.63
C ARG A 134 -21.31 22.03 -9.25
N ARG A 135 -22.60 22.06 -8.90
CA ARG A 135 -23.30 23.29 -8.47
C ARG A 135 -22.67 23.88 -7.22
N TRP A 136 -22.31 23.03 -6.26
CA TRP A 136 -21.64 23.47 -5.06
C TRP A 136 -20.28 24.13 -5.36
N ILE A 137 -19.45 23.54 -6.24
CA ILE A 137 -18.18 24.13 -6.71
C ILE A 137 -18.44 25.47 -7.39
N ASP A 138 -19.43 25.55 -8.29
CA ASP A 138 -19.79 26.79 -9.00
C ASP A 138 -20.19 27.90 -8.01
N ASP A 139 -20.93 27.56 -6.95
CA ASP A 139 -21.29 28.51 -5.89
C ASP A 139 -20.08 28.95 -5.07
N GLN A 140 -19.12 28.06 -4.78
CA GLN A 140 -17.89 28.44 -4.07
C GLN A 140 -17.08 29.46 -4.87
N VAL A 141 -16.92 29.21 -6.17
CA VAL A 141 -16.16 30.10 -7.06
C VAL A 141 -16.87 31.43 -7.23
N ARG A 142 -18.21 31.42 -7.43
CA ARG A 142 -19.01 32.63 -7.62
C ARG A 142 -18.99 33.55 -6.39
N ASN A 143 -19.13 32.97 -5.19
CA ASN A 143 -19.17 33.74 -3.95
C ASN A 143 -17.77 34.14 -3.45
N GLY A 144 -16.72 33.58 -4.06
CA GLY A 144 -15.34 33.74 -3.64
C GLY A 144 -15.00 32.86 -2.43
N ILE A 145 -13.74 32.41 -2.38
CA ILE A 145 -13.27 31.48 -1.34
C ILE A 145 -12.77 32.19 -0.07
N ALA A 146 -12.73 33.53 -0.04
CA ALA A 146 -12.26 34.30 1.11
C ALA A 146 -13.18 34.13 2.35
N GLY A 147 -14.44 33.77 2.14
CA GLY A 147 -15.42 33.48 3.20
C GLY A 147 -15.44 32.02 3.66
N ILE A 148 -14.64 31.13 3.07
CA ILE A 148 -14.44 29.78 3.61
C ILE A 148 -13.84 29.97 5.00
N SER A 149 -14.61 29.59 6.01
CA SER A 149 -14.29 29.85 7.42
C SER A 149 -12.82 29.56 7.72
N THR A 150 -12.13 30.51 8.34
CA THR A 150 -10.80 30.33 8.90
C THR A 150 -10.78 29.34 10.07
N ASP A 151 -11.94 28.83 10.51
CA ASP A 151 -12.05 27.69 11.41
C ASP A 151 -11.95 26.37 10.60
N PRO A 152 -10.79 25.68 10.64
CA PRO A 152 -10.59 24.42 9.90
C PRO A 152 -11.49 23.29 10.40
N TYR A 153 -12.10 23.43 11.59
CA TYR A 153 -12.98 22.44 12.20
C TYR A 153 -14.45 22.66 11.90
N ALA A 154 -14.81 23.79 11.27
CA ALA A 154 -16.19 24.09 10.89
C ALA A 154 -16.73 23.11 9.82
N GLY A 155 -15.85 22.35 9.15
CA GLY A 155 -16.24 21.27 8.25
C GLY A 155 -17.06 21.78 7.06
N TRP A 156 -16.68 22.92 6.48
CA TRP A 156 -17.42 23.59 5.40
C TRP A 156 -17.72 22.65 4.20
N SER A 157 -16.80 21.73 3.90
CA SER A 157 -16.93 20.70 2.86
C SER A 157 -17.60 19.40 3.33
N GLU A 158 -17.81 19.21 4.64
CA GLU A 158 -18.37 17.96 5.18
C GLU A 158 -19.83 17.69 4.74
N PRO A 159 -20.74 18.69 4.65
CA PRO A 159 -22.09 18.45 4.14
C PRO A 159 -22.09 17.90 2.70
N ILE A 160 -21.25 18.45 1.81
CA ILE A 160 -21.15 17.93 0.44
C ILE A 160 -20.41 16.58 0.40
N ALA A 161 -19.41 16.35 1.28
CA ALA A 161 -18.74 15.06 1.40
C ALA A 161 -19.70 13.93 1.81
N LYS A 162 -20.63 14.19 2.76
CA LYS A 162 -21.69 13.24 3.14
C LYS A 162 -22.59 12.90 1.95
N ARG A 163 -22.99 13.90 1.17
CA ARG A 163 -23.77 13.68 -0.06
C ARG A 163 -23.02 12.81 -1.08
N MET A 164 -21.70 12.95 -1.19
CA MET A 164 -20.90 12.07 -2.06
C MET A 164 -20.89 10.62 -1.58
N VAL A 165 -20.90 10.37 -0.26
CA VAL A 165 -21.06 9.02 0.28
C VAL A 165 -22.43 8.45 -0.09
N ASP A 166 -23.50 9.22 0.09
CA ASP A 166 -24.86 8.81 -0.25
C ASP A 166 -25.01 8.52 -1.75
N ALA A 167 -24.37 9.36 -2.58
CA ALA A 167 -24.29 9.23 -4.03
C ALA A 167 -23.37 8.10 -4.54
N LYS A 168 -22.75 7.30 -3.64
CA LYS A 168 -21.84 6.20 -4.00
C LYS A 168 -20.54 6.66 -4.69
N ALA A 169 -20.08 7.87 -4.38
CA ALA A 169 -18.81 8.47 -4.81
C ALA A 169 -17.83 8.66 -3.62
N PRO A 170 -17.37 7.57 -2.97
CA PRO A 170 -16.54 7.67 -1.76
C PRO A 170 -15.15 8.28 -2.01
N GLY A 171 -14.63 8.22 -3.23
CA GLY A 171 -13.35 8.87 -3.59
C GLY A 171 -13.45 10.39 -3.49
N LEU A 172 -14.48 10.98 -4.10
CA LEU A 172 -14.79 12.41 -3.98
C LEU A 172 -15.10 12.81 -2.53
N ALA A 173 -15.82 11.98 -1.78
CA ALA A 173 -16.07 12.23 -0.36
C ALA A 173 -14.76 12.33 0.45
N ARG A 174 -13.80 11.44 0.19
CA ARG A 174 -12.49 11.47 0.84
C ARG A 174 -11.70 12.72 0.47
N TRP A 175 -11.73 13.10 -0.81
CA TRP A 175 -11.03 14.29 -1.30
C TRP A 175 -11.62 15.58 -0.72
N LEU A 176 -12.95 15.71 -0.66
CA LEU A 176 -13.61 16.85 0.00
C LEU A 176 -13.21 16.99 1.47
N ARG A 177 -12.99 15.86 2.17
CA ARG A 177 -12.54 15.83 3.57
C ARG A 177 -11.06 16.18 3.75
N SER A 178 -10.24 16.13 2.71
CA SER A 178 -8.85 16.59 2.79
C SER A 178 -8.71 18.10 2.62
N LEU A 179 -9.69 18.77 1.99
CA LEU A 179 -9.64 20.22 1.72
C LEU A 179 -9.34 21.08 2.97
N PRO A 180 -9.96 20.85 4.15
CA PRO A 180 -9.66 21.66 5.33
C PRO A 180 -8.19 21.62 5.77
N GLY A 181 -7.46 20.55 5.43
CA GLY A 181 -6.03 20.45 5.70
C GLY A 181 -5.20 21.51 4.97
N HIS A 182 -5.65 21.96 3.80
CA HIS A 182 -4.96 22.99 3.03
C HIS A 182 -4.97 24.35 3.73
N LEU A 183 -5.98 24.64 4.57
CA LEU A 183 -6.10 25.92 5.29
C LEU A 183 -4.94 26.20 6.26
N THR A 184 -4.12 25.18 6.54
CA THR A 184 -2.90 25.32 7.36
C THR A 184 -1.68 25.80 6.55
N HIS A 185 -1.78 25.89 5.22
CA HIS A 185 -0.72 26.37 4.34
C HIS A 185 -0.86 27.86 3.99
N ASP A 186 0.26 28.55 3.82
CA ASP A 186 0.28 29.95 3.36
C ASP A 186 -0.35 30.11 1.96
N GLU A 187 -0.19 29.09 1.10
CA GLU A 187 -0.77 29.03 -0.25
C GLU A 187 -2.15 28.34 -0.29
N TRP A 188 -2.87 28.28 0.84
CA TRP A 188 -4.16 27.60 0.88
C TRP A 188 -5.16 28.02 -0.20
N PRO A 189 -5.27 29.30 -0.63
CA PRO A 189 -6.25 29.68 -1.65
C PRO A 189 -5.96 28.99 -2.98
N ARG A 190 -4.68 28.94 -3.36
CA ARG A 190 -4.21 28.26 -4.59
C ARG A 190 -4.54 26.77 -4.52
N LYS A 191 -4.17 26.10 -3.41
CA LYS A 191 -4.40 24.65 -3.22
C LYS A 191 -5.89 24.28 -3.25
N ILE A 192 -6.75 25.08 -2.61
CA ILE A 192 -8.21 24.85 -2.65
C ILE A 192 -8.75 25.00 -4.07
N ILE A 193 -8.39 26.05 -4.81
CA ILE A 193 -8.86 26.25 -6.18
C ILE A 193 -8.38 25.15 -7.12
N GLU A 194 -7.13 24.69 -6.97
CA GLU A 194 -6.60 23.56 -7.74
C GLU A 194 -7.41 22.28 -7.51
N ASP A 195 -7.67 21.92 -6.25
CA ASP A 195 -8.47 20.74 -5.93
C ASP A 195 -9.92 20.86 -6.40
N LEU A 196 -10.57 22.02 -6.23
CA LEU A 196 -11.92 22.26 -6.76
C LEU A 196 -11.95 22.17 -8.29
N GLY A 197 -10.93 22.68 -8.97
CA GLY A 197 -10.77 22.59 -10.41
C GLY A 197 -10.62 21.14 -10.89
N LEU A 198 -9.82 20.33 -10.20
CA LEU A 198 -9.66 18.92 -10.51
C LEU A 198 -10.93 18.10 -10.22
N MET A 199 -11.65 18.39 -9.14
CA MET A 199 -12.96 17.78 -8.86
C MET A 199 -13.99 18.15 -9.92
N ARG A 200 -13.96 19.39 -10.43
CA ARG A 200 -14.80 19.83 -11.53
C ARG A 200 -14.45 19.08 -12.82
N LEU A 201 -13.16 18.96 -13.14
CA LEU A 201 -12.70 18.17 -14.29
C LEU A 201 -13.18 16.72 -14.19
N LEU A 202 -13.12 16.10 -12.99
CA LEU A 202 -13.57 14.72 -12.78
C LEU A 202 -15.08 14.58 -13.01
N THR A 203 -15.82 15.56 -12.53
CA THR A 203 -17.27 15.63 -12.71
C THR A 203 -17.64 15.74 -14.19
N ASP A 204 -16.99 16.63 -14.94
CA ASP A 204 -17.24 16.80 -16.37
C ASP A 204 -16.78 15.58 -17.17
N ALA A 205 -15.65 14.97 -16.83
CA ALA A 205 -15.18 13.72 -17.45
C ALA A 205 -16.16 12.56 -17.26
N TYR A 206 -16.76 12.41 -16.07
CA TYR A 206 -17.78 11.38 -15.84
C TYR A 206 -19.05 11.60 -16.67
N ARG A 207 -19.45 12.86 -16.88
CA ARG A 207 -20.62 13.19 -17.72
C ARG A 207 -20.43 12.81 -19.18
N THR A 208 -19.19 12.80 -19.66
CA THR A 208 -18.84 12.41 -21.04
C THR A 208 -18.12 11.07 -21.09
N ILE A 209 -18.29 10.21 -20.09
CA ILE A 209 -17.46 9.02 -19.90
C ILE A 209 -17.49 8.06 -21.08
N ASP A 210 -18.63 7.96 -21.77
CA ASP A 210 -18.82 7.09 -22.94
C ASP A 210 -18.04 7.55 -24.18
N ALA A 211 -17.57 8.81 -24.19
CA ALA A 211 -16.74 9.36 -25.26
C ALA A 211 -15.24 9.31 -24.93
N LEU A 212 -14.86 8.87 -23.72
CA LEU A 212 -13.46 8.76 -23.30
C LEU A 212 -12.85 7.44 -23.78
N SER A 213 -11.51 7.40 -23.88
CA SER A 213 -10.80 6.12 -24.04
C SER A 213 -11.10 5.20 -22.85
N GLU A 214 -10.99 3.88 -23.07
CA GLU A 214 -11.22 2.90 -22.00
C GLU A 214 -10.32 3.15 -20.78
N GLU A 215 -9.05 3.52 -21.02
CA GLU A 215 -8.10 3.82 -19.95
C GLU A 215 -8.49 5.04 -19.11
N THR A 216 -8.86 6.15 -19.77
CA THR A 216 -9.29 7.36 -19.09
C THR A 216 -10.64 7.16 -18.39
N ALA A 217 -11.58 6.44 -19.00
CA ALA A 217 -12.86 6.10 -18.38
C ALA A 217 -12.66 5.24 -17.11
N ALA A 218 -11.72 4.29 -17.14
CA ALA A 218 -11.33 3.51 -15.97
C ALA A 218 -10.67 4.38 -14.88
N ALA A 219 -9.83 5.35 -15.27
CA ALA A 219 -9.27 6.33 -14.34
C ALA A 219 -10.36 7.17 -13.66
N VAL A 220 -11.30 7.73 -14.42
CA VAL A 220 -12.45 8.48 -13.88
C VAL A 220 -13.24 7.64 -12.87
N ARG A 221 -13.60 6.39 -13.24
CA ARG A 221 -14.31 5.48 -12.34
C ARG A 221 -13.52 5.20 -11.05
N ARG A 222 -12.21 4.95 -11.16
CA ARG A 222 -11.33 4.73 -10.01
C ARG A 222 -11.30 5.93 -9.07
N GLN A 223 -11.16 7.15 -9.59
CA GLN A 223 -11.10 8.38 -8.80
C GLN A 223 -12.43 8.70 -8.09
N ILE A 224 -13.57 8.40 -8.71
CA ILE A 224 -14.89 8.51 -8.08
C ILE A 224 -15.05 7.49 -6.93
N GLY A 225 -14.39 6.34 -7.03
CA GLY A 225 -14.45 5.26 -6.04
C GLY A 225 -15.27 4.06 -6.49
N PHE A 226 -15.38 3.83 -7.80
CA PHE A 226 -15.82 2.52 -8.31
C PHE A 226 -14.77 1.47 -7.96
N THR A 227 -15.23 0.36 -7.41
CA THR A 227 -14.39 -0.77 -6.99
C THR A 227 -14.64 -1.94 -7.94
N VAL A 228 -13.56 -2.54 -8.42
CA VAL A 228 -13.59 -3.76 -9.21
C VAL A 228 -13.20 -4.91 -8.31
N ALA A 229 -13.99 -5.99 -8.29
CA ALA A 229 -13.71 -7.11 -7.41
C ALA A 229 -12.43 -7.81 -7.87
N ARG A 230 -11.56 -8.21 -6.93
CA ARG A 230 -10.32 -8.93 -7.28
C ARG A 230 -10.60 -10.20 -8.10
N ALA A 231 -11.70 -10.91 -7.79
CA ALA A 231 -12.09 -12.09 -8.54
C ALA A 231 -12.42 -11.80 -10.01
N GLU A 232 -13.02 -10.64 -10.32
CA GLU A 232 -13.27 -10.20 -11.70
C GLU A 232 -11.96 -9.91 -12.42
N VAL A 233 -11.01 -9.27 -11.74
CA VAL A 233 -9.67 -9.00 -12.30
C VAL A 233 -8.92 -10.30 -12.56
N LEU A 234 -8.97 -11.27 -11.64
CA LEU A 234 -8.33 -12.58 -11.84
C LEU A 234 -8.98 -13.43 -12.93
N ALA A 235 -10.17 -13.05 -13.43
CA ALA A 235 -10.85 -13.72 -14.53
C ALA A 235 -10.47 -13.15 -15.91
N THR A 236 -9.70 -12.07 -15.98
CA THR A 236 -9.18 -11.52 -17.24
C THR A 236 -7.93 -12.26 -17.71
N ASP A 237 -7.42 -11.92 -18.89
CA ASP A 237 -6.16 -12.49 -19.37
C ASP A 237 -4.97 -12.00 -18.52
N PRO A 238 -4.05 -12.90 -18.11
CA PRO A 238 -2.85 -12.52 -17.38
C PRO A 238 -1.76 -11.98 -18.31
N VAL A 239 -0.96 -11.07 -17.79
CA VAL A 239 0.37 -10.74 -18.33
C VAL A 239 1.39 -11.67 -17.65
N ASN A 240 1.92 -12.62 -18.41
CA ASN A 240 2.97 -13.53 -17.92
C ASN A 240 4.35 -12.89 -18.11
N ASP A 241 5.14 -12.84 -17.05
CA ASP A 241 6.51 -12.35 -17.06
C ASP A 241 7.27 -12.95 -15.87
N THR A 242 8.57 -12.67 -15.78
CA THR A 242 9.31 -12.70 -14.52
C THR A 242 9.22 -11.31 -13.89
N TRP A 243 8.71 -11.24 -12.68
CA TRP A 243 8.41 -10.00 -11.96
C TRP A 243 9.41 -9.79 -10.82
N GLN A 244 10.18 -8.71 -10.90
CA GLN A 244 11.14 -8.31 -9.88
C GLN A 244 10.48 -7.39 -8.86
N VAL A 245 10.50 -7.75 -7.59
CA VAL A 245 9.94 -6.94 -6.49
C VAL A 245 10.94 -5.85 -6.12
N LEU A 246 10.65 -4.61 -6.50
CA LEU A 246 11.58 -3.48 -6.42
C LEU A 246 11.47 -2.67 -5.13
N GLY A 247 10.39 -2.83 -4.37
CA GLY A 247 10.19 -2.04 -3.17
C GLY A 247 8.72 -1.84 -2.83
N TYR A 248 8.49 -0.93 -1.90
CA TYR A 248 7.14 -0.60 -1.50
C TYR A 248 6.96 0.81 -0.98
N ALA A 249 5.71 1.26 -1.05
CA ALA A 249 5.24 2.44 -0.35
C ALA A 249 4.11 2.06 0.61
N GLU A 250 4.13 2.63 1.80
CA GLU A 250 3.03 2.53 2.77
C GLU A 250 2.35 3.87 2.96
N THR A 251 1.04 3.84 3.10
CA THR A 251 0.23 5.01 3.43
C THR A 251 -0.62 4.65 4.64
N LEU A 252 -0.39 5.34 5.75
CA LEU A 252 -1.18 5.20 6.96
C LEU A 252 -2.46 6.04 6.82
N GLU A 253 -3.60 5.37 6.84
CA GLU A 253 -4.93 5.94 7.00
C GLU A 253 -5.39 5.64 8.45
N ASP A 254 -6.25 6.48 9.05
CA ASP A 254 -6.66 6.45 10.47
C ASP A 254 -6.62 5.04 11.13
N ARG A 255 -7.37 4.08 10.57
CA ARG A 255 -7.46 2.70 11.08
C ARG A 255 -6.84 1.64 10.17
N TYR A 256 -6.28 2.03 9.03
CA TYR A 256 -5.79 1.11 8.02
C TYR A 256 -4.47 1.58 7.43
N THR A 257 -3.55 0.65 7.20
CA THR A 257 -2.37 0.92 6.37
C THR A 257 -2.62 0.30 5.00
N THR A 258 -2.37 1.08 3.95
CA THR A 258 -2.30 0.59 2.57
C THR A 258 -0.86 0.46 2.15
N ARG A 259 -0.50 -0.67 1.56
CA ARG A 259 0.84 -0.99 1.07
C ARG A 259 0.77 -1.27 -0.42
N ARG A 260 1.66 -0.64 -1.19
CA ARG A 260 1.85 -0.84 -2.64
C ARG A 260 3.20 -1.55 -2.83
N MET A 261 3.18 -2.83 -3.21
CA MET A 261 4.39 -3.57 -3.62
C MET A 261 4.67 -3.28 -5.08
N TRP A 262 5.77 -2.63 -5.40
CA TRP A 262 6.16 -2.31 -6.77
C TRP A 262 6.91 -3.48 -7.41
N LEU A 263 6.49 -3.83 -8.63
CA LEU A 263 6.99 -4.93 -9.46
C LEU A 263 7.45 -4.38 -10.80
N SER A 264 8.54 -4.91 -11.35
CA SER A 264 8.94 -4.69 -12.74
C SER A 264 8.98 -6.00 -13.51
N GLY A 265 8.33 -6.05 -14.68
CA GLY A 265 8.42 -7.18 -15.61
C GLY A 265 9.74 -7.15 -16.39
N THR A 266 10.47 -8.28 -16.42
CA THR A 266 11.78 -8.36 -17.08
C THR A 266 11.69 -8.30 -18.60
N ALA A 267 10.67 -8.92 -19.18
CA ALA A 267 10.47 -8.97 -20.63
C ALA A 267 9.59 -7.82 -21.12
N THR A 268 8.56 -7.46 -20.34
CA THR A 268 7.58 -6.42 -20.70
C THR A 268 8.03 -5.02 -20.33
N GLY A 269 8.95 -4.86 -19.37
CA GLY A 269 9.35 -3.56 -18.82
C GLY A 269 8.25 -2.84 -18.03
N LEU A 270 7.13 -3.51 -17.75
CA LEU A 270 6.00 -2.92 -17.04
C LEU A 270 6.34 -2.67 -15.58
N LEU A 271 6.08 -1.45 -15.10
CA LEU A 271 6.18 -1.07 -13.69
C LEU A 271 4.77 -0.98 -13.08
N VAL A 272 4.42 -1.96 -12.25
CA VAL A 272 3.07 -2.11 -11.67
C VAL A 272 3.16 -2.40 -10.17
N ASN A 273 2.03 -2.37 -9.45
CA ASN A 273 1.97 -2.66 -8.03
C ASN A 273 0.82 -3.58 -7.63
N VAL A 274 1.12 -4.45 -6.66
CA VAL A 274 0.11 -5.18 -5.90
C VAL A 274 -0.23 -4.36 -4.67
N GLN A 275 -1.50 -3.99 -4.55
CA GLN A 275 -2.00 -3.20 -3.42
C GLN A 275 -2.64 -4.10 -2.37
N SER A 276 -2.21 -3.96 -1.12
CA SER A 276 -2.80 -4.62 0.05
C SER A 276 -3.21 -3.59 1.09
N THR A 277 -4.34 -3.80 1.75
CA THR A 277 -4.81 -2.94 2.83
C THR A 277 -5.08 -3.81 4.06
N ALA A 278 -4.54 -3.39 5.20
CA ALA A 278 -4.69 -4.09 6.47
C ALA A 278 -5.00 -3.08 7.58
N PRO A 279 -5.69 -3.46 8.68
CA PRO A 279 -5.82 -2.59 9.84
C PRO A 279 -4.45 -2.10 10.34
N SER A 280 -4.36 -0.87 10.83
CA SER A 280 -3.09 -0.31 11.29
C SER A 280 -2.44 -1.20 12.36
N GLY A 281 -1.21 -1.65 12.10
CA GLY A 281 -0.47 -2.58 12.96
C GLY A 281 -0.71 -4.07 12.69
N ALA A 282 -1.58 -4.43 11.75
CA ALA A 282 -1.66 -5.78 11.21
C ALA A 282 -0.56 -6.00 10.16
N SER A 283 -0.12 -7.26 10.03
CA SER A 283 0.81 -7.67 8.98
C SER A 283 0.13 -7.68 7.61
N PHE A 284 0.90 -7.32 6.59
CA PHE A 284 0.49 -7.43 5.20
C PHE A 284 0.76 -8.83 4.64
N ASP A 285 0.22 -9.09 3.46
CA ASP A 285 0.66 -10.18 2.60
C ASP A 285 2.18 -10.05 2.36
N ASN A 286 2.93 -11.09 2.76
CA ASN A 286 4.39 -11.13 2.67
C ASN A 286 4.89 -12.06 1.56
N ARG A 287 4.01 -12.55 0.68
CA ARG A 287 4.40 -13.38 -0.48
C ARG A 287 5.39 -12.67 -1.41
N LEU A 288 5.33 -11.34 -1.43
CA LEU A 288 6.24 -10.49 -2.19
C LEU A 288 7.21 -9.80 -1.23
N THR A 289 8.50 -10.00 -1.47
CA THR A 289 9.57 -9.39 -0.67
C THR A 289 10.54 -8.66 -1.60
N PRO A 290 10.87 -7.38 -1.34
CA PRO A 290 11.85 -6.65 -2.14
C PRO A 290 13.17 -7.40 -2.32
N GLY A 291 13.74 -7.35 -3.52
CA GLY A 291 14.98 -8.06 -3.84
C GLY A 291 14.76 -9.52 -4.25
N ARG A 292 13.50 -9.95 -4.38
CA ARG A 292 13.13 -11.26 -4.93
C ARG A 292 12.34 -11.10 -6.22
N GLU A 293 12.31 -12.15 -7.02
CA GLU A 293 11.54 -12.26 -8.25
C GLU A 293 10.72 -13.55 -8.28
N PHE A 294 9.66 -13.56 -9.09
CA PHE A 294 8.86 -14.75 -9.36
C PHE A 294 8.42 -14.77 -10.82
N THR A 295 8.18 -15.95 -11.37
CA THR A 295 7.62 -16.12 -12.71
C THR A 295 6.15 -16.48 -12.63
N GLY A 296 5.30 -15.74 -13.33
CA GLY A 296 3.87 -16.00 -13.35
C GLY A 296 3.03 -14.87 -13.95
N GLY A 297 1.72 -15.10 -13.94
CA GLY A 297 0.73 -14.15 -14.44
C GLY A 297 0.36 -13.09 -13.40
N VAL A 298 0.37 -11.82 -13.82
CA VAL A 298 -0.30 -10.73 -13.09
C VAL A 298 -1.49 -10.25 -13.92
N TYR A 299 -2.53 -9.77 -13.24
CA TYR A 299 -3.80 -9.40 -13.87
C TYR A 299 -4.03 -7.91 -13.68
N LEU A 300 -4.10 -7.16 -14.78
CA LEU A 300 -4.22 -5.71 -14.76
C LEU A 300 -5.63 -5.29 -14.34
N TYR A 301 -5.73 -4.34 -13.42
CA TYR A 301 -7.01 -3.68 -13.15
C TYR A 301 -7.47 -2.86 -14.37
N PRO A 302 -8.77 -2.51 -14.47
CA PRO A 302 -9.26 -1.65 -15.55
C PRO A 302 -8.43 -0.37 -15.70
N GLY A 303 -8.16 -0.03 -16.96
CA GLY A 303 -7.15 0.94 -17.35
C GLY A 303 -5.79 0.33 -17.66
N GLY A 304 -5.63 -0.99 -17.54
CA GLY A 304 -4.42 -1.67 -17.96
C GLY A 304 -3.17 -1.14 -17.23
N PRO A 305 -2.03 -0.99 -17.93
CA PRO A 305 -0.80 -0.47 -17.34
C PRO A 305 -0.89 0.93 -16.75
N SER A 306 -1.76 1.81 -17.27
CA SER A 306 -1.90 3.18 -16.77
C SER A 306 -2.59 3.26 -15.40
N SER A 307 -3.23 2.18 -14.96
CA SER A 307 -3.70 2.05 -13.57
C SER A 307 -2.57 1.77 -12.58
N TYR A 308 -1.42 1.28 -13.08
CA TYR A 308 -0.31 0.68 -12.34
C TYR A 308 -0.69 -0.45 -11.40
N ARG A 309 -1.96 -0.88 -11.33
CA ARG A 309 -2.44 -1.80 -10.30
C ARG A 309 -2.66 -3.18 -10.91
N VAL A 310 -2.15 -4.20 -10.23
CA VAL A 310 -2.35 -5.60 -10.61
C VAL A 310 -2.89 -6.42 -9.45
N ALA A 311 -3.58 -7.51 -9.78
CA ALA A 311 -3.84 -8.63 -8.90
C ALA A 311 -2.88 -9.79 -9.24
N ILE A 312 -2.50 -10.54 -8.22
CA ILE A 312 -1.84 -11.84 -8.36
C ILE A 312 -2.77 -12.94 -7.85
N PRO A 313 -2.70 -14.17 -8.37
CA PRO A 313 -3.49 -15.30 -7.89
C PRO A 313 -3.37 -15.53 -6.37
N ASP A 314 -4.33 -16.24 -5.79
CA ASP A 314 -4.21 -16.77 -4.44
C ASP A 314 -3.24 -17.96 -4.41
N GLY A 315 -2.74 -18.27 -3.20
CA GLY A 315 -1.76 -19.34 -3.00
C GLY A 315 -0.34 -18.82 -2.86
N ASP A 316 0.58 -19.75 -2.70
CA ASP A 316 1.99 -19.43 -2.53
C ASP A 316 2.60 -18.91 -3.84
N VAL A 317 3.51 -17.95 -3.73
CA VAL A 317 4.24 -17.40 -4.87
C VAL A 317 5.71 -17.72 -4.65
N PRO A 318 6.20 -18.84 -5.21
CA PRO A 318 7.60 -19.20 -5.08
C PRO A 318 8.46 -18.09 -5.66
N THR A 319 9.25 -17.45 -4.81
CA THR A 319 10.14 -16.37 -5.20
C THR A 319 11.59 -16.83 -5.07
N THR A 320 12.48 -16.29 -5.90
CA THR A 320 13.94 -16.47 -5.82
C THR A 320 14.61 -15.12 -5.63
N PRO A 321 15.82 -15.04 -5.03
CA PRO A 321 16.58 -13.79 -5.01
C PRO A 321 16.85 -13.27 -6.41
N ILE A 322 16.79 -11.95 -6.61
CA ILE A 322 17.16 -11.32 -7.88
C ILE A 322 18.67 -11.47 -8.08
N GLU A 323 19.08 -12.13 -9.16
CA GLU A 323 20.50 -12.23 -9.54
C GLU A 323 20.98 -10.97 -10.26
N ARG A 324 20.11 -10.38 -11.10
CA ARG A 324 20.39 -9.17 -11.87
C ARG A 324 19.11 -8.36 -12.07
N LEU A 325 19.17 -7.06 -11.80
CA LEU A 325 18.07 -6.16 -12.11
C LEU A 325 17.91 -5.99 -13.63
N SER A 326 16.66 -6.03 -14.08
CA SER A 326 16.25 -5.82 -15.48
C SER A 326 15.86 -4.37 -15.77
N VAL A 327 16.01 -3.48 -14.79
CA VAL A 327 15.61 -2.08 -14.86
C VAL A 327 16.82 -1.16 -15.00
N THR A 328 16.63 -0.06 -15.72
CA THR A 328 17.62 1.00 -15.85
C THR A 328 16.99 2.32 -15.42
N GLY A 329 17.68 3.08 -14.58
CA GLY A 329 17.19 4.38 -14.15
C GLY A 329 17.32 5.44 -15.23
N THR A 330 16.30 6.28 -15.33
CA THR A 330 16.20 7.42 -16.25
C THR A 330 16.70 8.72 -15.60
N GLY A 331 16.88 9.78 -16.38
CA GLY A 331 17.03 11.15 -15.85
C GLY A 331 15.72 11.67 -15.24
N ILE A 332 15.78 12.75 -14.45
CA ILE A 332 14.59 13.33 -13.82
C ILE A 332 13.65 13.92 -14.87
N ASP A 333 14.17 14.57 -15.91
CA ASP A 333 13.36 15.16 -16.97
C ASP A 333 12.59 14.10 -17.77
N ASP A 334 13.22 12.96 -18.08
CA ASP A 334 12.55 11.83 -18.73
C ASP A 334 11.42 11.26 -17.87
N ALA A 335 11.65 11.15 -16.56
CA ALA A 335 10.63 10.70 -15.62
C ALA A 335 9.46 11.70 -15.52
N LEU A 336 9.73 13.01 -15.56
CA LEU A 336 8.70 14.04 -15.61
C LEU A 336 7.93 14.05 -16.94
N ALA A 337 8.61 13.80 -18.06
CA ALA A 337 7.96 13.64 -19.36
C ALA A 337 7.07 12.39 -19.40
N ALA A 338 7.51 11.28 -18.79
CA ALA A 338 6.69 10.08 -18.63
C ALA A 338 5.47 10.34 -17.73
N ARG A 339 5.65 11.08 -16.63
CA ARG A 339 4.55 11.54 -15.78
C ARG A 339 3.55 12.39 -16.56
N ALA A 340 4.02 13.32 -17.39
CA ALA A 340 3.15 14.15 -18.23
C ALA A 340 2.29 13.30 -19.18
N ARG A 341 2.87 12.26 -19.81
CA ARG A 341 2.10 11.31 -20.62
C ARG A 341 1.06 10.54 -19.80
N ALA A 342 1.40 10.12 -18.58
CA ALA A 342 0.45 9.47 -17.68
C ALA A 342 -0.71 10.40 -17.26
N LEU A 343 -0.43 11.69 -17.07
CA LEU A 343 -1.44 12.70 -16.74
C LEU A 343 -2.43 12.98 -17.88
N VAL A 344 -2.05 12.69 -19.14
CA VAL A 344 -3.02 12.73 -20.26
C VAL A 344 -4.10 11.66 -20.09
N VAL A 345 -3.74 10.51 -19.52
CA VAL A 345 -4.67 9.39 -19.29
C VAL A 345 -5.43 9.55 -17.97
N ASP A 346 -4.73 9.85 -16.88
CA ASP A 346 -5.29 10.11 -15.55
C ASP A 346 -4.81 11.47 -15.02
N PRO A 347 -5.55 12.57 -15.30
CA PRO A 347 -5.23 13.91 -14.79
C PRO A 347 -5.19 14.01 -13.27
N TRP A 348 -5.77 13.05 -12.55
CA TRP A 348 -5.85 13.01 -11.09
C TRP A 348 -4.76 12.13 -10.47
N LEU A 349 -3.77 11.71 -11.25
CA LEU A 349 -2.67 10.88 -10.77
C LEU A 349 -1.81 11.64 -9.75
N LEU A 350 -2.00 11.30 -8.47
CA LEU A 350 -1.28 11.92 -7.36
C LEU A 350 0.18 11.47 -7.26
N ARG A 351 0.46 10.23 -7.69
CA ARG A 351 1.74 9.55 -7.51
C ARG A 351 2.10 8.81 -8.78
N PHE A 352 3.22 9.18 -9.38
CA PHE A 352 3.73 8.53 -10.59
C PHE A 352 4.98 7.71 -10.23
N PRO A 353 4.98 6.39 -10.44
CA PRO A 353 6.14 5.56 -10.19
C PRO A 353 7.21 5.79 -11.27
N ALA A 354 8.46 5.89 -10.86
CA ALA A 354 9.58 5.98 -11.79
C ALA A 354 10.82 5.30 -11.22
N ILE A 355 11.75 4.95 -12.11
CA ILE A 355 13.11 4.58 -11.74
C ILE A 355 14.02 5.67 -12.25
N VAL A 356 14.63 6.42 -11.32
CA VAL A 356 15.49 7.57 -11.63
C VAL A 356 16.91 7.31 -11.14
N THR A 357 17.89 7.65 -11.96
CA THR A 357 19.30 7.59 -11.56
C THR A 357 19.68 8.93 -10.94
N ALA A 358 19.73 9.00 -9.61
CA ALA A 358 19.94 10.25 -8.90
C ALA A 358 20.81 10.06 -7.66
N ARG A 359 21.37 11.17 -7.16
CA ARG A 359 22.11 11.26 -5.90
C ARG A 359 21.37 12.11 -4.88
N ALA A 360 21.51 11.77 -3.61
CA ALA A 360 20.96 12.54 -2.51
C ALA A 360 21.84 13.77 -2.20
N VAL A 361 21.27 14.98 -2.34
CA VAL A 361 21.94 16.25 -2.04
C VAL A 361 21.20 16.97 -0.93
N GLN A 362 21.92 17.41 0.11
CA GLN A 362 21.37 18.21 1.20
C GLN A 362 22.07 19.55 1.30
N HIS A 363 21.30 20.64 1.19
CA HIS A 363 21.78 21.99 1.43
C HIS A 363 21.77 22.26 2.93
N SER A 364 22.77 22.97 3.45
CA SER A 364 22.90 23.24 4.88
C SER A 364 22.05 24.42 5.36
N ARG A 365 21.80 25.43 4.52
CA ARG A 365 21.00 26.64 4.85
C ARG A 365 20.25 27.19 3.62
N PRO A 366 18.90 27.21 3.63
CA PRO A 366 18.03 26.42 4.51
C PRO A 366 18.24 24.91 4.28
N LYS A 367 17.94 24.08 5.29
CA LYS A 367 18.02 22.62 5.16
C LYS A 367 17.00 22.16 4.11
N ARG A 368 17.47 21.86 2.90
CA ARG A 368 16.65 21.34 1.81
C ARG A 368 17.29 20.10 1.23
N ARG A 369 16.45 19.11 0.92
CA ARG A 369 16.85 17.80 0.41
C ARG A 369 16.35 17.66 -1.01
N HIS A 370 17.22 17.20 -1.89
CA HIS A 370 16.89 16.98 -3.28
C HIS A 370 17.48 15.65 -3.75
N LEU A 371 16.79 15.01 -4.68
CA LEU A 371 17.41 14.05 -5.57
C LEU A 371 17.87 14.81 -6.80
N VAL A 372 19.13 14.63 -7.19
CA VAL A 372 19.76 15.31 -8.32
C VAL A 372 20.27 14.28 -9.30
N ASP A 373 19.91 14.38 -10.58
CA ASP A 373 20.39 13.46 -11.62
C ASP A 373 21.79 13.84 -12.14
N ALA A 374 22.24 13.15 -13.20
CA ALA A 374 23.55 13.37 -13.80
C ALA A 374 23.67 14.74 -14.49
N ASP A 375 22.57 15.25 -15.06
CA ASP A 375 22.51 16.51 -15.78
C ASP A 375 22.28 17.72 -14.85
N GLY A 376 22.00 17.46 -13.57
CA GLY A 376 21.81 18.47 -12.54
C GLY A 376 20.36 18.88 -12.33
N HIS A 377 19.39 18.22 -13.00
CA HIS A 377 17.99 18.39 -12.68
C HIS A 377 17.72 17.88 -11.27
N ALA A 378 16.83 18.55 -10.55
CA ALA A 378 16.61 18.30 -9.13
C ALA A 378 15.14 18.32 -8.77
N LEU A 379 14.70 17.32 -7.99
CA LEU A 379 13.38 17.29 -7.37
C LEU A 379 13.50 17.32 -5.83
N PRO A 380 12.65 18.08 -5.11
CA PRO A 380 12.61 18.05 -3.65
C PRO A 380 12.32 16.64 -3.15
N ALA A 381 13.14 16.12 -2.23
CA ALA A 381 12.94 14.79 -1.68
C ALA A 381 11.94 14.83 -0.51
N ILE A 382 10.88 14.01 -0.60
CA ILE A 382 9.82 13.89 0.41
C ILE A 382 10.04 12.62 1.22
N CYS A 383 11.03 12.62 2.11
CA CYS A 383 11.22 11.55 3.06
C CYS A 383 11.67 12.06 4.43
N ASP A 384 11.36 11.27 5.47
CA ASP A 384 11.78 11.55 6.83
C ASP A 384 13.30 11.42 7.01
N ASP A 385 13.77 11.80 8.20
CA ASP A 385 15.19 11.80 8.55
C ASP A 385 15.82 10.40 8.52
N ASP A 386 15.06 9.37 8.91
CA ASP A 386 15.55 7.99 8.96
C ASP A 386 15.77 7.43 7.55
N ARG A 387 14.78 7.58 6.66
CA ARG A 387 14.87 7.18 5.25
C ARG A 387 15.95 7.96 4.52
N TRP A 388 16.07 9.27 4.82
CA TRP A 388 17.14 10.09 4.24
C TRP A 388 18.54 9.63 4.66
N ALA A 389 18.74 9.31 5.94
CA ALA A 389 20.02 8.81 6.44
C ALA A 389 20.40 7.48 5.79
N ARG A 390 19.43 6.56 5.62
CA ARG A 390 19.65 5.28 4.91
C ARG A 390 20.03 5.49 3.45
N LEU A 391 19.33 6.40 2.75
CA LEU A 391 19.64 6.74 1.37
C LEU A 391 21.07 7.29 1.22
N GLN A 392 21.48 8.22 2.10
CA GLN A 392 22.84 8.75 2.08
C GLN A 392 23.90 7.69 2.39
N ALA A 393 23.65 6.85 3.40
CA ALA A 393 24.57 5.78 3.79
C ALA A 393 24.73 4.72 2.69
N GLY A 394 23.63 4.33 2.04
CA GLY A 394 23.64 3.31 0.99
C GLY A 394 24.26 3.80 -0.32
N THR A 395 23.93 5.01 -0.75
CA THR A 395 24.47 5.59 -2.00
C THR A 395 25.90 6.12 -1.85
N GLY A 396 26.30 6.51 -0.63
CA GLY A 396 27.54 7.25 -0.40
C GLY A 396 27.62 8.56 -1.18
N GLY A 397 26.46 9.14 -1.53
CA GLY A 397 26.36 10.36 -2.34
C GLY A 397 26.58 10.17 -3.85
N ARG A 398 26.69 8.92 -4.32
CA ARG A 398 26.84 8.61 -5.75
C ARG A 398 25.49 8.59 -6.47
N LEU A 399 25.54 8.74 -7.79
CA LEU A 399 24.39 8.47 -8.65
C LEU A 399 24.04 6.99 -8.56
N GLN A 400 22.78 6.69 -8.30
CA GLN A 400 22.28 5.32 -8.20
C GLN A 400 20.85 5.25 -8.73
N PRO A 401 20.43 4.15 -9.36
CA PRO A 401 19.03 3.96 -9.71
C PRO A 401 18.18 3.81 -8.44
N LEU A 402 17.10 4.58 -8.37
CA LEU A 402 16.17 4.61 -7.26
C LEU A 402 14.76 4.36 -7.77
N LEU A 403 14.03 3.45 -7.11
CA LEU A 403 12.57 3.41 -7.26
C LEU A 403 11.98 4.59 -6.49
N VAL A 404 11.18 5.41 -7.15
CA VAL A 404 10.58 6.61 -6.57
C VAL A 404 9.09 6.73 -6.92
N GLU A 405 8.34 7.45 -6.09
CA GLU A 405 7.03 8.00 -6.44
C GLU A 405 7.15 9.53 -6.58
N ILE A 406 6.91 10.06 -7.79
CA ILE A 406 6.86 11.50 -8.06
C ILE A 406 5.45 12.01 -7.75
N THR A 407 5.37 13.03 -6.89
CA THR A 407 4.12 13.69 -6.47
C THR A 407 4.12 15.16 -6.91
N THR A 408 3.07 15.89 -6.57
CA THR A 408 2.98 17.34 -6.77
C THR A 408 3.97 18.14 -5.92
N ASP A 409 4.39 17.60 -4.77
CA ASP A 409 5.22 18.31 -3.80
C ASP A 409 6.71 17.93 -3.92
N GLY A 410 7.07 16.97 -4.79
CA GLY A 410 8.42 16.43 -4.90
C GLY A 410 8.47 14.94 -5.20
N VAL A 411 9.55 14.27 -4.77
CA VAL A 411 9.84 12.87 -5.07
C VAL A 411 10.06 12.06 -3.79
N ASP A 412 9.34 10.96 -3.63
CA ASP A 412 9.45 10.04 -2.49
C ASP A 412 10.33 8.84 -2.87
N PRO A 413 11.57 8.74 -2.38
CA PRO A 413 12.44 7.60 -2.64
C PRO A 413 11.97 6.37 -1.84
N LEU A 414 11.70 5.28 -2.54
CA LEU A 414 11.17 4.04 -1.96
C LEU A 414 12.24 2.98 -1.76
N SER A 415 13.12 2.80 -2.74
CA SER A 415 14.21 1.82 -2.68
C SER A 415 15.45 2.29 -3.43
N MET A 416 16.62 1.88 -2.95
CA MET A 416 17.86 1.90 -3.71
C MET A 416 18.00 0.59 -4.50
N LEU A 417 18.40 0.70 -5.76
CA LEU A 417 18.60 -0.43 -6.65
C LEU A 417 20.10 -0.57 -6.95
N SER A 418 20.61 -1.80 -6.87
CA SER A 418 22.03 -2.11 -7.12
C SER A 418 22.18 -2.89 -8.41
N ASP A 419 22.93 -2.32 -9.35
CA ASP A 419 23.33 -3.01 -10.59
C ASP A 419 24.39 -4.11 -10.33
N ALA A 420 25.01 -4.10 -9.14
CA ALA A 420 25.98 -5.11 -8.76
C ALA A 420 25.28 -6.40 -8.30
N PRO A 421 25.80 -7.59 -8.66
CA PRO A 421 25.29 -8.85 -8.15
C PRO A 421 25.28 -8.84 -6.62
N PRO A 422 24.23 -9.35 -5.97
CA PRO A 422 24.13 -9.33 -4.53
C PRO A 422 25.25 -10.16 -3.89
N SER A 423 25.95 -9.57 -2.93
CA SER A 423 27.03 -10.21 -2.19
C SER A 423 27.13 -9.63 -0.78
N ARG A 424 27.97 -10.23 0.09
CA ARG A 424 28.25 -9.65 1.41
C ARG A 424 28.88 -8.25 1.33
N LEU A 425 29.52 -7.92 0.20
CA LEU A 425 30.22 -6.64 0.00
C LEU A 425 29.34 -5.58 -0.69
N THR A 426 28.47 -6.01 -1.60
CA THR A 426 27.61 -5.13 -2.42
C THR A 426 26.21 -4.95 -1.85
N GLY A 427 25.79 -5.79 -0.90
CA GLY A 427 24.45 -5.75 -0.33
C GLY A 427 23.40 -6.42 -1.23
N PRO A 428 22.10 -6.33 -0.90
CA PRO A 428 21.02 -6.88 -1.71
C PRO A 428 20.81 -6.04 -2.99
N ALA A 429 20.29 -6.67 -4.05
CA ALA A 429 19.93 -5.99 -5.30
C ALA A 429 18.93 -4.84 -5.08
N VAL A 430 18.08 -4.95 -4.05
CA VAL A 430 17.09 -3.95 -3.66
C VAL A 430 17.23 -3.66 -2.17
N THR A 431 17.37 -2.40 -1.82
CA THR A 431 17.32 -1.93 -0.42
C THR A 431 16.15 -0.99 -0.26
N ALA A 432 15.06 -1.47 0.35
CA ALA A 432 13.91 -0.63 0.70
C ALA A 432 14.31 0.39 1.79
N LEU A 433 13.79 1.63 1.68
CA LEU A 433 14.16 2.75 2.54
C LEU A 433 13.26 2.86 3.78
#